data_AF-A0A8T9C4K1-F1
#
_entry.id   AF-A0A8T9C4K1-F1
#
_cell.length_a   1.000
_cell.length_b   1.000
_cell.length_c   1.000
_cell.angle_alpha   90.00
_cell.angle_beta   90.00
_cell.angle_gamma   90.00
#
_symmetry.space_group_name_H-M   'P 1'
#
loop_
_entity.id
_entity.type
_entity.pdbx_description
1 polymer ?
#
loop_
_entity_poly.entity_id
_entity_poly.type
_entity_poly.pdbx_seq_one_letter_code
_entity_poly.pdbx_strand_id
1 'polypeptide(L)'
;RFERLLQSQYLLIDSRPRRLVLVLPSSLPLPLVSTVLDTLFTNFQPPTISLMSAPALTTVAAGLRSALVVDIGWSETVITSIYEYREVQCTRTVRGTKMLGEEMFRMLAEVIDPSVSEEDETTGEKIRNILSFEECEEVLARMAWCKPGKRPEQQALPVGLTPVEEEDELRSSMRAMDISEDHAANPMQAIPLRSTDPPITLKLPFSKLAEPCETALFGAGKLAHDLDDQELPLHLLVYRSLLKLPLDVRSICMSRIIFVGGGSNLPGLKSRILGDVAALIEQRGWDSVQGKAVDQLRNNPKLRRTRSRQAGEGPTEVLGDEIVTSPGLMDQEPDPIEDELKREARKTNPAVESGNLRAVESLGAWSGGSLLSQLKIPSVSVVDRDAWLQHGASGASRSAEISIGTQRQSMGPGAFKSAGGDRSSWTLGLWG
;
A
#
# COMPACT_ATOMS: atom_id res chain seq x y z
N ARG A 1 -4.31 26.55 -20.10
CA ARG A 1 -3.46 25.90 -21.15
C ARG A 1 -3.71 24.39 -21.21
N PHE A 2 -3.62 23.68 -20.09
CA PHE A 2 -3.92 22.24 -19.98
C PHE A 2 -5.30 21.84 -20.53
N GLU A 3 -6.35 22.60 -20.21
CA GLU A 3 -7.73 22.28 -20.60
C GLU A 3 -7.98 22.34 -22.10
N ARG A 4 -7.50 23.40 -22.77
CA ARG A 4 -7.59 23.52 -24.22
C ARG A 4 -6.85 22.38 -24.90
N LEU A 5 -5.68 22.00 -24.38
CA LEU A 5 -4.91 20.86 -24.91
C LEU A 5 -5.67 19.54 -24.73
N LEU A 6 -6.23 19.29 -23.54
CA LEU A 6 -7.07 18.10 -23.29
C LEU A 6 -8.23 17.99 -24.28
N GLN A 7 -8.97 19.08 -24.48
CA GLN A 7 -10.14 19.04 -25.35
C GLN A 7 -9.77 19.00 -26.84
N SER A 8 -8.77 19.79 -27.28
CA SER A 8 -8.44 19.94 -28.69
C SER A 8 -7.40 18.96 -29.22
N GLN A 9 -6.57 18.35 -28.36
CA GLN A 9 -5.50 17.44 -28.80
C GLN A 9 -5.72 16.00 -28.34
N TYR A 10 -6.28 15.78 -27.14
CA TYR A 10 -6.38 14.43 -26.57
C TYR A 10 -7.76 13.81 -26.71
N LEU A 11 -8.81 14.51 -26.27
CA LEU A 11 -10.16 13.93 -26.17
C LEU A 11 -11.03 14.19 -27.39
N LEU A 12 -10.83 15.30 -28.13
CA LEU A 12 -11.57 15.65 -29.34
C LEU A 12 -13.11 15.60 -29.18
N ILE A 13 -13.63 15.90 -27.99
CA ILE A 13 -15.06 15.84 -27.64
C ILE A 13 -15.57 17.15 -27.04
N ASP A 14 -16.87 17.40 -27.23
CA ASP A 14 -17.59 18.40 -26.44
C ASP A 14 -17.91 17.83 -25.04
N SER A 15 -17.43 18.51 -23.99
CA SER A 15 -17.60 18.10 -22.60
C SER A 15 -18.91 18.58 -21.98
N ARG A 16 -19.54 19.63 -22.55
CA ARG A 16 -20.71 20.28 -21.93
C ARG A 16 -21.91 19.34 -21.70
N PRO A 17 -22.31 18.45 -22.61
CA PRO A 17 -23.43 17.56 -22.35
C PRO A 17 -23.03 16.29 -21.58
N ARG A 18 -21.75 16.11 -21.22
CA ARG A 18 -21.21 14.84 -20.73
C ARG A 18 -20.92 14.89 -19.24
N ARG A 19 -21.35 13.85 -18.53
CA ARG A 19 -20.98 13.63 -17.13
C ARG A 19 -19.50 13.30 -17.04
N LEU A 20 -18.81 13.84 -16.04
CA LEU A 20 -17.41 13.52 -15.78
C LEU A 20 -17.29 12.60 -14.57
N VAL A 21 -16.30 11.72 -14.62
CA VAL A 21 -15.89 10.91 -13.48
C VAL A 21 -14.48 11.32 -13.11
N LEU A 22 -14.30 11.73 -11.86
CA LEU A 22 -13.03 12.18 -11.31
C LEU A 22 -12.50 11.12 -10.35
N VAL A 23 -11.37 10.54 -10.73
CA VAL A 23 -10.67 9.53 -9.93
C VAL A 23 -9.66 10.26 -9.06
N LEU A 24 -9.84 10.19 -7.74
CA LEU A 24 -9.05 10.96 -6.77
C LEU A 24 -8.39 10.04 -5.74
N PRO A 25 -7.17 10.37 -5.29
CA PRO A 25 -6.63 9.80 -4.07
C PRO A 25 -7.52 10.15 -2.87
N SER A 26 -7.70 9.20 -1.97
CA SER A 26 -8.57 9.36 -0.79
C SER A 26 -8.00 10.33 0.24
N SER A 27 -6.69 10.60 0.17
CA SER A 27 -5.98 11.55 1.03
C SER A 27 -5.99 12.99 0.51
N LEU A 28 -6.61 13.27 -0.64
CA LEU A 28 -6.55 14.59 -1.28
C LEU A 28 -7.32 15.64 -0.45
N PRO A 29 -6.67 16.73 0.01
CA PRO A 29 -7.32 17.76 0.80
C PRO A 29 -8.49 18.45 0.10
N LEU A 30 -9.57 18.72 0.84
CA LEU A 30 -10.77 19.42 0.38
C LEU A 30 -10.50 20.73 -0.40
N PRO A 31 -9.54 21.59 0.00
CA PRO A 31 -9.25 22.80 -0.78
C PRO A 31 -8.77 22.51 -2.21
N LEU A 32 -8.01 21.43 -2.41
CA LEU A 32 -7.56 21.01 -3.74
C LEU A 32 -8.71 20.40 -4.54
N VAL A 33 -9.52 19.55 -3.90
CA VAL A 33 -10.73 18.99 -4.52
C VAL A 33 -11.66 20.10 -4.97
N SER A 34 -11.89 21.10 -4.12
CA SER A 34 -12.75 22.25 -4.42
C SER A 34 -12.23 23.05 -5.59
N THR A 35 -10.92 23.35 -5.60
CA THR A 35 -10.27 24.08 -6.70
C THR A 35 -10.38 23.32 -8.02
N VAL A 36 -10.21 21.99 -8.00
CA VAL A 36 -10.38 21.13 -9.18
C VAL A 36 -11.84 21.14 -9.65
N LEU A 37 -12.80 20.99 -8.75
CA LEU A 37 -14.23 21.04 -9.08
C LEU A 37 -14.65 22.39 -9.64
N ASP A 38 -14.23 23.50 -9.04
CA ASP A 38 -14.48 24.86 -9.53
C ASP A 38 -13.95 25.03 -10.95
N THR A 39 -12.72 24.58 -11.19
CA THR A 39 -12.06 24.64 -12.49
C THR A 39 -12.83 23.80 -13.52
N LEU A 40 -13.22 22.57 -13.17
CA LEU A 40 -13.95 21.68 -14.06
C LEU A 40 -15.37 22.19 -14.38
N PHE A 41 -16.13 22.64 -13.39
CA PHE A 41 -17.49 23.17 -13.59
C PHE A 41 -17.52 24.49 -14.35
N THR A 42 -16.50 25.34 -14.16
CA THR A 42 -16.39 26.62 -14.87
C THR A 42 -16.00 26.41 -16.33
N ASN A 43 -14.97 25.59 -16.58
CA ASN A 43 -14.34 25.49 -17.89
C ASN A 43 -14.96 24.40 -18.77
N PHE A 44 -15.16 23.18 -18.25
CA PHE A 44 -15.72 22.07 -19.02
C PHE A 44 -17.25 22.05 -19.01
N GLN A 45 -17.85 22.74 -18.04
CA GLN A 45 -19.30 22.92 -17.93
C GLN A 45 -20.13 21.62 -17.91
N PRO A 46 -19.65 20.51 -17.30
CA PRO A 46 -20.41 19.26 -17.27
C PRO A 46 -21.67 19.41 -16.41
N PRO A 47 -22.75 18.66 -16.68
CA PRO A 47 -23.95 18.67 -15.83
C PRO A 47 -23.65 18.14 -14.42
N THR A 48 -22.82 17.09 -14.33
CA THR A 48 -22.48 16.41 -13.06
C THR A 48 -21.04 15.92 -13.08
N ILE A 49 -20.42 15.88 -11.90
CA ILE A 49 -19.11 15.26 -11.66
C ILE A 49 -19.26 14.18 -10.59
N SER A 50 -18.87 12.95 -10.89
CA SER A 50 -18.82 11.83 -9.95
C SER A 50 -17.42 11.67 -9.38
N LEU A 51 -17.26 11.69 -8.07
CA LEU A 51 -15.99 11.44 -7.39
C LEU A 51 -15.85 9.94 -7.06
N MET A 52 -14.70 9.36 -7.37
CA MET A 52 -14.40 7.96 -7.09
C MET A 52 -12.99 7.80 -6.55
N SER A 53 -12.84 6.88 -5.59
CA SER A 53 -11.56 6.60 -4.94
C SER A 53 -10.63 5.83 -5.88
N ALA A 54 -9.42 6.37 -6.08
CA ALA A 54 -8.37 5.74 -6.88
C ALA A 54 -7.98 4.32 -6.39
N PRO A 55 -7.73 4.06 -5.09
CA PRO A 55 -7.41 2.71 -4.64
C PRO A 55 -8.62 1.76 -4.78
N ALA A 56 -9.86 2.23 -4.56
CA ALA A 56 -11.07 1.42 -4.76
C ALA A 56 -11.21 0.98 -6.22
N LEU A 57 -11.04 1.92 -7.15
CA LEU A 57 -11.07 1.62 -8.59
C LEU A 57 -9.91 0.73 -9.04
N THR A 58 -8.74 0.87 -8.43
CA THR A 58 -7.59 -0.02 -8.69
C THR A 58 -7.91 -1.47 -8.29
N THR A 59 -8.63 -1.66 -7.18
CA THR A 59 -9.08 -2.98 -6.73
C THR A 59 -10.12 -3.57 -7.68
N VAL A 60 -11.07 -2.76 -8.15
CA VAL A 60 -12.04 -3.15 -9.18
C VAL A 60 -11.35 -3.54 -10.49
N ALA A 61 -10.33 -2.78 -10.91
CA ALA A 61 -9.57 -3.05 -12.13
C ALA A 61 -8.76 -4.35 -12.07
N ALA A 62 -8.46 -4.85 -10.87
CA ALA A 62 -7.86 -6.16 -10.65
C ALA A 62 -8.90 -7.30 -10.61
N GLY A 63 -10.20 -6.99 -10.75
CA GLY A 63 -11.28 -7.97 -10.59
C GLY A 63 -11.50 -8.42 -9.14
N LEU A 64 -11.03 -7.64 -8.17
CA LEU A 64 -11.10 -7.97 -6.75
C LEU A 64 -12.15 -7.11 -6.02
N ARG A 65 -12.62 -7.63 -4.88
CA ARG A 65 -13.49 -6.90 -3.94
C ARG A 65 -12.72 -6.34 -2.75
N SER A 66 -11.56 -6.92 -2.46
CA SER A 66 -10.75 -6.60 -1.30
C SER A 66 -9.28 -6.83 -1.65
N ALA A 67 -8.43 -5.91 -1.24
CA ALA A 67 -7.01 -5.89 -1.59
C ALA A 67 -6.25 -4.92 -0.67
N LEU A 68 -4.93 -5.07 -0.61
CA LEU A 68 -4.02 -4.05 -0.11
C LEU A 68 -3.42 -3.31 -1.30
N VAL A 69 -3.79 -2.06 -1.53
CA VAL A 69 -3.25 -1.25 -2.63
C VAL A 69 -2.05 -0.47 -2.13
N VAL A 70 -0.88 -0.72 -2.72
CA VAL A 70 0.39 -0.01 -2.48
C VAL A 70 0.65 0.89 -3.68
N ASP A 71 0.34 2.18 -3.55
CA ASP A 71 0.56 3.19 -4.57
C ASP A 71 1.90 3.90 -4.36
N ILE A 72 2.90 3.54 -5.16
CA ILE A 72 4.25 4.12 -5.14
C ILE A 72 4.27 5.32 -6.10
N GLY A 73 3.80 6.45 -5.58
CA GLY A 73 3.68 7.71 -6.30
C GLY A 73 4.97 8.53 -6.36
N TRP A 74 4.84 9.76 -6.88
CA TRP A 74 5.95 10.70 -7.00
C TRP A 74 6.42 11.20 -5.64
N SER A 75 5.54 11.87 -4.90
CA SER A 75 5.89 12.52 -3.63
C SER A 75 5.85 11.60 -2.42
N GLU A 76 5.01 10.57 -2.45
CA GLU A 76 4.77 9.67 -1.32
C GLU A 76 4.36 8.28 -1.82
N THR A 77 4.53 7.29 -0.96
CA THR A 77 3.91 5.97 -1.15
C THR A 77 2.73 5.84 -0.19
N VAL A 78 1.56 5.52 -0.72
CA VAL A 78 0.31 5.38 0.05
C VAL A 78 -0.14 3.93 0.01
N ILE A 79 -0.41 3.36 1.18
CA ILE A 79 -0.97 2.03 1.32
C ILE A 79 -2.40 2.15 1.82
N THR A 80 -3.35 1.70 1.00
CA THR A 80 -4.77 1.70 1.31
C THR A 80 -5.31 0.27 1.32
N SER A 81 -5.89 -0.12 2.44
CA SER A 81 -6.53 -1.43 2.61
C SER A 81 -8.00 -1.32 2.25
N ILE A 82 -8.46 -2.19 1.36
CA ILE A 82 -9.82 -2.20 0.86
C ILE A 82 -10.47 -3.53 1.21
N TYR A 83 -11.66 -3.44 1.80
CA TYR A 83 -12.50 -4.57 2.12
C TYR A 83 -13.90 -4.31 1.61
N GLU A 84 -14.46 -5.24 0.84
CA GLU A 84 -15.79 -5.09 0.20
C GLU A 84 -15.99 -3.72 -0.48
N TYR A 85 -15.01 -3.31 -1.31
CA TYR A 85 -14.97 -2.02 -2.02
C TYR A 85 -14.92 -0.76 -1.13
N ARG A 86 -14.76 -0.91 0.18
CA ARG A 86 -14.63 0.19 1.14
C ARG A 86 -13.21 0.28 1.65
N GLU A 87 -12.75 1.51 1.84
CA GLU A 87 -11.47 1.76 2.48
C GLU A 87 -11.57 1.52 3.99
N VAL A 88 -10.71 0.65 4.50
CA VAL A 88 -10.65 0.30 5.92
C VAL A 88 -9.56 1.11 6.62
N GLN A 89 -8.41 1.24 5.98
CA GLN A 89 -7.25 1.88 6.55
C GLN A 89 -6.39 2.49 5.45
N CYS A 90 -5.86 3.69 5.72
CA CYS A 90 -4.87 4.35 4.89
C CYS A 90 -3.63 4.71 5.73
N THR A 91 -2.45 4.46 5.18
CA THR A 91 -1.15 4.76 5.77
C THR A 91 -0.21 5.23 4.68
N ARG A 92 0.76 6.08 4.99
CA ARG A 92 1.66 6.67 4.00
C ARG A 92 3.09 6.79 4.50
N THR A 93 4.01 6.99 3.55
CA THR A 93 5.39 7.39 3.79
C THR A 93 5.80 8.42 2.74
N VAL A 94 6.66 9.36 3.09
CA VAL A 94 7.23 10.35 2.13
C VAL A 94 8.23 9.72 1.15
N ARG A 95 8.57 8.44 1.34
CA ARG A 95 9.41 7.68 0.41
C ARG A 95 8.62 7.37 -0.87
N GLY A 96 8.75 8.23 -1.87
CA GLY A 96 8.23 8.06 -3.22
C GLY A 96 9.33 8.06 -4.29
N THR A 97 8.94 8.09 -5.56
CA THR A 97 9.92 8.13 -6.67
C THR A 97 10.70 9.43 -6.76
N LYS A 98 10.21 10.53 -6.16
CA LYS A 98 10.97 11.78 -6.02
C LYS A 98 12.26 11.55 -5.25
N MET A 99 12.19 10.89 -4.09
CA MET A 99 13.38 10.56 -3.29
C MET A 99 14.30 9.61 -4.06
N LEU A 100 13.75 8.63 -4.78
CA LEU A 100 14.53 7.75 -5.65
C LEU A 100 15.29 8.52 -6.74
N GLY A 101 14.65 9.51 -7.35
CA GLY A 101 15.27 10.39 -8.34
C GLY A 101 16.35 11.28 -7.74
N GLU A 102 16.13 11.82 -6.53
CA GLU A 102 17.13 12.60 -5.80
C GLU A 102 18.36 11.76 -5.43
N GLU A 103 18.17 10.52 -4.97
CA GLU A 103 19.28 9.58 -4.69
C GLU A 103 20.01 9.16 -5.97
N MET A 104 19.29 8.91 -7.07
CA MET A 104 19.90 8.60 -8.37
C MET A 104 20.74 9.77 -8.87
N PHE A 105 20.19 10.97 -8.78
CA PHE A 105 20.88 12.20 -9.15
C PHE A 105 22.15 12.41 -8.33
N ARG A 106 22.08 12.21 -7.01
CA ARG A 106 23.24 12.31 -6.11
C ARG A 106 24.32 11.31 -6.50
N MET A 107 23.95 10.04 -6.70
CA MET A 107 24.90 9.00 -7.12
C MET A 107 25.56 9.33 -8.46
N LEU A 108 24.80 9.80 -9.45
CA LEU A 108 25.36 10.21 -10.74
C LEU A 108 26.29 11.43 -10.61
N ALA A 109 25.91 12.42 -9.80
CA ALA A 109 26.72 13.62 -9.56
C ALA A 109 28.05 13.27 -8.89
N GLU A 110 28.06 12.38 -7.88
CA GLU A 110 29.27 11.89 -7.22
C GLU A 110 30.22 11.16 -8.18
N VAL A 111 29.68 10.47 -9.18
CA VAL A 111 30.48 9.77 -10.20
C VAL A 111 31.04 10.74 -11.24
N ILE A 112 30.34 11.83 -11.55
CA ILE A 112 30.79 12.88 -12.49
C ILE A 112 31.87 13.74 -11.83
N ASP A 113 31.60 14.21 -10.61
CA ASP A 113 32.50 15.06 -9.84
C ASP A 113 32.62 14.54 -8.41
N PRO A 114 33.72 13.83 -8.09
CA PRO A 114 33.95 13.30 -6.75
C PRO A 114 34.04 14.38 -5.66
N SER A 115 34.30 15.65 -6.01
CA SER A 115 34.40 16.75 -5.05
C SER A 115 33.05 17.23 -4.50
N VAL A 116 31.94 16.75 -5.05
CA VAL A 116 30.56 17.09 -4.64
C VAL A 116 30.15 16.46 -3.30
N SER A 117 30.99 15.59 -2.73
CA SER A 117 30.70 14.88 -1.47
C SER A 117 30.88 15.72 -0.19
N GLU A 118 31.23 17.00 -0.29
CA GLU A 118 31.28 17.93 0.86
C GLU A 118 29.96 18.73 1.00
N GLU A 119 29.34 18.62 2.19
CA GLU A 119 28.03 19.16 2.59
C GLU A 119 27.96 20.70 2.65
N ASP A 120 28.32 21.40 1.57
CA ASP A 120 28.15 22.84 1.48
C ASP A 120 26.79 23.20 0.85
N GLU A 121 25.98 24.01 1.55
CA GLU A 121 24.68 24.51 1.04
C GLU A 121 24.82 25.34 -0.24
N THR A 122 26.01 25.89 -0.52
CA THR A 122 26.32 26.64 -1.75
C THR A 122 26.50 25.74 -2.98
N THR A 123 26.54 24.42 -2.79
CA THR A 123 26.79 23.41 -3.83
C THR A 123 25.50 23.04 -4.57
N GLY A 124 24.31 23.26 -3.98
CA GLY A 124 23.03 22.87 -4.58
C GLY A 124 22.73 23.46 -5.96
N GLU A 125 23.12 24.72 -6.22
CA GLU A 125 22.97 25.34 -7.54
C GLU A 125 24.01 24.84 -8.55
N LYS A 126 25.25 24.56 -8.10
CA LYS A 126 26.28 23.95 -8.95
C LYS A 126 25.89 22.53 -9.36
N ILE A 127 25.36 21.73 -8.43
CA ILE A 127 24.96 20.34 -8.68
C ILE A 127 23.79 20.29 -9.67
N ARG A 128 22.79 21.18 -9.52
CA ARG A 128 21.64 21.27 -10.47
C ARG A 128 22.06 21.63 -11.90
N ASN A 129 23.22 22.24 -12.08
CA ASN A 129 23.77 22.54 -13.40
C ASN A 129 24.59 21.38 -14.00
N ILE A 130 24.88 20.31 -13.24
CA ILE A 130 25.67 19.18 -13.72
C ILE A 130 24.84 18.28 -14.65
N LEU A 131 23.60 17.97 -14.25
CA LEU A 131 22.74 17.01 -14.95
C LEU A 131 21.29 17.51 -14.96
N SER A 132 20.61 17.41 -16.11
CA SER A 132 19.20 17.77 -16.21
C SER A 132 18.30 16.76 -15.50
N PHE A 133 17.15 17.23 -15.03
CA PHE A 133 16.15 16.39 -14.39
C PHE A 133 15.63 15.32 -15.34
N GLU A 134 15.37 15.68 -16.60
CA GLU A 134 14.84 14.78 -17.63
C GLU A 134 15.81 13.64 -17.95
N GLU A 135 17.11 13.93 -18.03
CA GLU A 135 18.12 12.90 -18.31
C GLU A 135 18.33 11.98 -17.09
N CYS A 136 18.27 12.52 -15.87
CA CYS A 136 18.28 11.70 -14.65
C CYS A 136 17.08 10.76 -14.58
N GLU A 137 15.87 11.26 -14.88
CA GLU A 137 14.65 10.44 -14.91
C GLU A 137 14.72 9.37 -16.02
N GLU A 138 15.28 9.69 -17.18
CA GLU A 138 15.52 8.75 -18.28
C GLU A 138 16.48 7.62 -17.87
N VAL A 139 17.57 7.96 -17.18
CA VAL A 139 18.52 6.97 -16.63
C VAL A 139 17.84 6.10 -15.58
N LEU A 140 17.09 6.70 -14.65
CA LEU A 140 16.35 5.98 -13.62
C LEU A 140 15.34 5.00 -14.24
N ALA A 141 14.55 5.45 -15.21
CA ALA A 141 13.52 4.62 -15.83
C ALA A 141 14.10 3.42 -16.61
N ARG A 142 15.30 3.52 -17.15
CA ARG A 142 15.93 2.47 -17.98
C ARG A 142 16.88 1.57 -17.24
N MET A 143 17.59 2.10 -16.24
CA MET A 143 18.76 1.45 -15.64
C MET A 143 18.58 1.13 -14.15
N ALA A 144 17.64 1.77 -13.45
CA ALA A 144 17.44 1.50 -12.04
C ALA A 144 16.81 0.11 -11.84
N TRP A 145 17.25 -0.57 -10.78
CA TRP A 145 16.71 -1.87 -10.37
C TRP A 145 16.83 -2.02 -8.85
N CYS A 146 16.15 -3.01 -8.29
CA CYS A 146 16.13 -3.27 -6.84
C CYS A 146 16.87 -4.58 -6.53
N LYS A 147 17.75 -4.57 -5.51
CA LYS A 147 18.50 -5.78 -5.12
C LYS A 147 17.55 -6.83 -4.52
N PRO A 148 17.81 -8.13 -4.72
CA PRO A 148 17.06 -9.16 -4.03
C PRO A 148 17.23 -9.02 -2.51
N GLY A 149 16.20 -9.45 -1.77
CA GLY A 149 16.20 -9.37 -0.31
C GLY A 149 17.27 -10.28 0.28
N LYS A 150 17.95 -9.80 1.32
CA LYS A 150 18.85 -10.65 2.10
C LYS A 150 17.97 -11.57 2.94
N ARG A 151 17.86 -12.85 2.57
CA ARG A 151 17.28 -13.83 3.49
C ARG A 151 18.08 -13.79 4.79
N PRO A 152 17.44 -13.78 5.97
CA PRO A 152 18.16 -14.10 7.19
C PRO A 152 18.79 -15.48 6.97
N GLU A 153 20.11 -15.60 7.15
CA GLU A 153 20.77 -16.91 7.20
C GLU A 153 20.00 -17.74 8.23
N GLN A 154 19.21 -18.70 7.75
CA GLN A 154 18.68 -19.73 8.62
C GLN A 154 19.90 -20.44 9.18
N GLN A 155 20.18 -20.25 10.47
CA GLN A 155 21.03 -21.18 11.20
C GLN A 155 20.40 -22.55 11.01
N ALA A 156 20.95 -23.34 10.09
CA ALA A 156 20.55 -24.71 9.87
C ALA A 156 20.75 -25.43 11.21
N LEU A 157 19.64 -25.69 11.90
CA LEU A 157 19.64 -26.62 13.01
C LEU A 157 20.06 -27.97 12.43
N PRO A 158 21.13 -28.62 12.94
CA PRO A 158 21.56 -29.91 12.44
C PRO A 158 20.63 -30.97 13.02
N VAL A 159 19.43 -31.09 12.45
CA VAL A 159 18.58 -32.26 12.68
C VAL A 159 18.37 -32.90 11.32
N GLY A 160 19.14 -33.96 11.12
CA GLY A 160 19.14 -34.73 9.89
C GLY A 160 17.74 -35.23 9.56
N LEU A 161 17.31 -34.92 8.34
CA LEU A 161 16.55 -35.74 7.41
C LEU A 161 16.41 -34.86 6.16
N THR A 162 17.05 -35.24 5.07
CA THR A 162 17.00 -34.55 3.77
C THR A 162 15.56 -34.59 3.24
N PRO A 163 14.83 -33.46 3.14
CA PRO A 163 13.63 -33.42 2.34
C PRO A 163 14.06 -33.35 0.88
N VAL A 164 13.41 -34.13 0.03
CA VAL A 164 13.55 -34.02 -1.42
C VAL A 164 13.10 -32.60 -1.80
N GLU A 165 14.02 -31.77 -2.27
CA GLU A 165 13.70 -30.43 -2.76
C GLU A 165 12.92 -30.59 -4.08
N GLU A 166 11.60 -30.44 -4.03
CA GLU A 166 10.83 -30.12 -5.24
C GLU A 166 11.26 -28.72 -5.69
N GLU A 167 12.10 -28.67 -6.72
CA GLU A 167 12.55 -27.41 -7.31
C GLU A 167 11.35 -26.63 -7.86
N ASP A 168 11.06 -25.50 -7.23
CA ASP A 168 10.09 -24.50 -7.68
C ASP A 168 10.35 -24.12 -9.15
N GLU A 169 9.36 -24.20 -10.04
CA GLU A 169 9.50 -23.96 -11.49
C GLU A 169 10.08 -22.56 -11.81
N LEU A 170 9.94 -21.63 -10.86
CA LEU A 170 10.54 -20.30 -10.90
C LEU A 170 12.08 -20.33 -10.79
N ARG A 171 12.65 -21.28 -10.03
CA ARG A 171 14.11 -21.46 -9.91
C ARG A 171 14.72 -22.06 -11.17
N SER A 172 14.00 -22.97 -11.84
CA SER A 172 14.42 -23.50 -13.14
C SER A 172 14.42 -22.42 -14.24
N SER A 173 13.43 -21.53 -14.23
CA SER A 173 13.39 -20.39 -15.17
C SER A 173 14.44 -19.31 -14.85
N MET A 174 14.80 -19.11 -13.59
CA MET A 174 15.92 -18.23 -13.20
C MET A 174 17.30 -18.81 -13.56
N ARG A 175 17.48 -20.13 -13.46
CA ARG A 175 18.70 -20.80 -13.94
C ARG A 175 18.83 -20.75 -15.46
N ALA A 176 17.73 -20.78 -16.19
CA ALA A 176 17.73 -20.59 -17.66
C ALA A 176 18.12 -19.17 -18.10
N MET A 177 18.22 -18.21 -17.17
CA MET A 177 18.62 -16.82 -17.41
C MET A 177 20.02 -16.46 -16.88
N ASP A 178 20.87 -17.43 -16.53
CA ASP A 178 22.25 -17.19 -16.04
C ASP A 178 22.34 -16.14 -14.91
N ILE A 179 21.47 -16.26 -13.90
CA ILE A 179 21.63 -15.54 -12.63
C ILE A 179 22.02 -16.56 -11.55
N SER A 180 23.14 -17.27 -11.77
CA SER A 180 23.88 -17.88 -10.67
C SER A 180 24.58 -16.77 -9.88
N GLU A 181 24.64 -16.92 -8.56
CA GLU A 181 25.45 -16.07 -7.67
C GLU A 181 26.96 -16.32 -7.90
N ASP A 182 27.44 -16.16 -9.14
CA ASP A 182 28.85 -16.02 -9.44
C ASP A 182 29.24 -14.56 -9.21
N HIS A 183 29.98 -14.34 -8.13
CA HIS A 183 30.52 -13.07 -7.65
C HIS A 183 31.52 -12.34 -8.61
N ALA A 184 31.47 -12.50 -9.93
CA ALA A 184 32.55 -12.03 -10.81
C ALA A 184 32.16 -11.33 -12.12
N ALA A 185 30.89 -11.01 -12.36
CA ALA A 185 30.49 -10.13 -13.46
C ALA A 185 29.67 -8.96 -12.93
N ASN A 186 30.33 -7.94 -12.38
CA ASN A 186 29.74 -6.60 -12.29
C ASN A 186 30.08 -5.87 -13.60
N PRO A 187 29.29 -6.02 -14.68
CA PRO A 187 29.60 -5.36 -15.94
C PRO A 187 29.63 -3.85 -15.73
N MET A 188 30.64 -3.21 -16.31
CA MET A 188 30.73 -1.77 -16.37
C MET A 188 29.72 -1.28 -17.42
N GLN A 189 28.67 -0.60 -16.96
CA GLN A 189 27.66 -0.02 -17.83
C GLN A 189 28.11 1.37 -18.28
N ALA A 190 28.00 1.62 -19.59
CA ALA A 190 28.19 2.94 -20.16
C ALA A 190 26.86 3.70 -20.20
N ILE A 191 26.81 4.88 -19.58
CA ILE A 191 25.65 5.78 -19.57
C ILE A 191 26.04 7.07 -20.27
N PRO A 192 25.55 7.33 -21.49
CA PRO A 192 25.84 8.57 -22.19
C PRO A 192 25.00 9.71 -21.60
N LEU A 193 25.67 10.74 -21.09
CA LEU A 193 25.06 11.97 -20.60
C LEU A 193 25.31 13.10 -21.61
N ARG A 194 24.24 13.74 -22.05
CA ARG A 194 24.19 14.81 -23.04
C ARG A 194 24.03 16.18 -22.40
N SER A 195 23.48 16.23 -21.17
CA SER A 195 23.24 17.47 -20.45
C SER A 195 24.51 18.07 -19.85
N THR A 196 25.58 17.28 -19.68
CA THR A 196 26.85 17.78 -19.17
C THR A 196 27.58 18.59 -20.24
N ASP A 197 28.32 19.64 -19.85
CA ASP A 197 29.21 20.39 -20.75
C ASP A 197 30.67 20.21 -20.31
N PRO A 198 31.50 19.45 -21.06
CA PRO A 198 31.18 18.72 -22.29
C PRO A 198 30.32 17.46 -22.03
N PRO A 199 29.67 16.88 -23.07
CA PRO A 199 28.96 15.61 -22.95
C PRO A 199 29.89 14.47 -22.52
N ILE A 200 29.51 13.72 -21.50
CA ILE A 200 30.33 12.68 -20.87
C ILE A 200 29.63 11.33 -20.97
N THR A 201 30.39 10.25 -21.17
CA THR A 201 29.87 8.88 -21.01
C THR A 201 30.39 8.29 -19.70
N LEU A 202 29.51 8.15 -18.72
CA LEU A 202 29.85 7.56 -17.43
C LEU A 202 30.02 6.06 -17.56
N LYS A 203 31.02 5.52 -16.86
CA LYS A 203 31.25 4.08 -16.73
C LYS A 203 31.16 3.71 -15.26
N LEU A 204 30.12 2.99 -14.87
CA LEU A 204 29.91 2.54 -13.50
C LEU A 204 29.49 1.07 -13.46
N PRO A 205 29.82 0.35 -12.37
CA PRO A 205 29.33 -1.01 -12.17
C PRO A 205 27.80 -1.06 -12.14
N PHE A 206 27.19 -2.05 -12.79
CA PHE A 206 25.74 -2.22 -12.80
C PHE A 206 25.12 -2.35 -11.39
N SER A 207 25.87 -2.85 -10.42
CA SER A 207 25.44 -2.98 -9.02
C SER A 207 25.24 -1.65 -8.29
N LYS A 208 25.92 -0.57 -8.71
CA LYS A 208 25.72 0.77 -8.15
C LYS A 208 24.36 1.36 -8.51
N LEU A 209 23.78 0.99 -9.65
CA LEU A 209 22.48 1.50 -10.10
C LEU A 209 21.31 1.07 -9.22
N ALA A 210 21.51 0.08 -8.35
CA ALA A 210 20.51 -0.33 -7.36
C ALA A 210 20.66 0.35 -5.99
N GLU A 211 21.77 1.02 -5.72
CA GLU A 211 22.01 1.72 -4.44
C GLU A 211 20.98 2.83 -4.17
N PRO A 212 20.58 3.65 -5.17
CA PRO A 212 19.51 4.64 -4.96
C PRO A 212 18.20 4.01 -4.48
N CYS A 213 17.86 2.82 -4.96
CA CYS A 213 16.66 2.10 -4.51
C CYS A 213 16.77 1.69 -3.04
N GLU A 214 17.92 1.13 -2.63
CA GLU A 214 18.16 0.70 -1.26
C GLU A 214 18.08 1.89 -0.28
N THR A 215 18.69 3.03 -0.63
CA THR A 215 18.68 4.22 0.22
C THR A 215 17.29 4.89 0.25
N ALA A 216 16.68 5.12 -0.92
CA ALA A 216 15.43 5.86 -1.04
C ALA A 216 14.19 5.09 -0.57
N LEU A 217 14.06 3.81 -0.89
CA LEU A 217 12.85 3.03 -0.61
C LEU A 217 12.99 2.12 0.61
N PHE A 218 14.19 1.61 0.86
CA PHE A 218 14.46 0.66 1.95
C PHE A 218 15.17 1.28 3.16
N GLY A 219 15.62 2.53 3.05
CA GLY A 219 16.30 3.22 4.15
C GLY A 219 17.66 2.63 4.49
N ALA A 220 18.35 2.03 3.51
CA ALA A 220 19.70 1.50 3.72
C ALA A 220 20.64 2.60 4.21
N GLY A 221 21.46 2.28 5.21
CA GLY A 221 22.37 3.24 5.85
C GLY A 221 21.77 4.07 6.99
N LYS A 222 20.43 4.11 7.15
CA LYS A 222 19.78 4.75 8.31
C LYS A 222 19.48 3.74 9.41
N LEU A 223 19.72 4.10 10.67
CA LEU A 223 19.32 3.26 11.80
C LEU A 223 17.83 3.43 12.07
N ALA A 224 17.21 2.43 12.70
CA ALA A 224 15.76 2.44 12.96
C ALA A 224 15.29 3.62 13.83
N HIS A 225 16.18 4.23 14.62
CA HIS A 225 15.87 5.40 15.45
C HIS A 225 16.06 6.74 14.73
N ASP A 226 16.72 6.74 13.57
CA ASP A 226 16.90 7.95 12.74
C ASP A 226 15.74 8.16 11.76
N LEU A 227 14.90 7.13 11.61
CA LEU A 227 13.73 7.18 10.74
C LEU A 227 12.59 7.92 11.44
N ASP A 228 12.13 9.00 10.83
CA ASP A 228 10.90 9.67 11.24
C ASP A 228 9.67 8.76 11.02
N ASP A 229 8.59 9.02 11.75
CA ASP A 229 7.33 8.29 11.68
C ASP A 229 6.72 8.32 10.27
N GLN A 230 6.97 9.40 9.51
CA GLN A 230 6.52 9.56 8.12
C GLN A 230 7.53 9.07 7.08
N GLU A 231 8.73 8.61 7.47
CA GLU A 231 9.82 8.20 6.56
C GLU A 231 10.07 6.68 6.59
N LEU A 232 9.02 5.90 6.88
CA LEU A 232 9.16 4.46 7.03
C LEU A 232 9.48 3.78 5.69
N PRO A 233 10.48 2.85 5.65
CA PRO A 233 10.76 2.00 4.49
C PRO A 233 9.55 1.20 4.00
N LEU A 234 9.50 0.90 2.70
CA LEU A 234 8.31 0.31 2.07
C LEU A 234 7.90 -1.03 2.68
N HIS A 235 8.84 -1.95 2.89
CA HIS A 235 8.59 -3.27 3.49
C HIS A 235 8.04 -3.15 4.93
N LEU A 236 8.60 -2.23 5.73
CA LEU A 236 8.09 -1.97 7.08
C LEU A 236 6.71 -1.31 7.05
N LEU A 237 6.45 -0.43 6.09
CA LEU A 237 5.14 0.18 5.90
C LEU A 237 4.09 -0.87 5.57
N VAL A 238 4.34 -1.74 4.58
CA VAL A 238 3.43 -2.84 4.23
C VAL A 238 3.15 -3.74 5.43
N TYR A 239 4.19 -4.16 6.16
CA TYR A 239 4.03 -4.97 7.36
C TYR A 239 3.19 -4.27 8.43
N ARG A 240 3.47 -2.99 8.74
CA ARG A 240 2.70 -2.21 9.71
C ARG A 240 1.25 -1.97 9.25
N SER A 241 1.02 -1.80 7.95
CA SER A 241 -0.33 -1.67 7.40
C SER A 241 -1.14 -2.94 7.62
N LEU A 242 -0.56 -4.11 7.31
CA LEU A 242 -1.21 -5.41 7.55
C LEU A 242 -1.45 -5.67 9.04
N LEU A 243 -0.49 -5.31 9.90
CA LEU A 243 -0.58 -5.50 11.35
C LEU A 243 -1.73 -4.73 11.99
N LYS A 244 -2.06 -3.54 11.47
CA LYS A 244 -3.16 -2.69 11.95
C LYS A 244 -4.55 -3.21 11.54
N LEU A 245 -4.64 -4.08 10.53
CA LEU A 245 -5.91 -4.63 10.09
C LEU A 245 -6.46 -5.69 11.05
N PRO A 246 -7.79 -5.83 11.18
CA PRO A 246 -8.42 -6.98 11.81
C PRO A 246 -8.00 -8.30 11.15
N LEU A 247 -8.02 -9.40 11.90
CA LEU A 247 -7.54 -10.73 11.44
C LEU A 247 -8.14 -11.13 10.08
N ASP A 248 -9.46 -11.01 9.95
CA ASP A 248 -10.19 -11.44 8.75
C ASP A 248 -9.80 -10.59 7.53
N VAL A 249 -9.78 -9.27 7.69
CA VAL A 249 -9.39 -8.33 6.62
C VAL A 249 -7.93 -8.52 6.24
N ARG A 250 -7.07 -8.73 7.23
CA ARG A 250 -5.64 -8.96 7.02
C ARG A 250 -5.38 -10.19 6.16
N SER A 251 -6.02 -11.32 6.47
CA SER A 251 -5.84 -12.57 5.71
C SER A 251 -6.13 -12.38 4.22
N ILE A 252 -7.24 -11.68 3.93
CA ILE A 252 -7.71 -11.40 2.58
C ILE A 252 -6.84 -10.36 1.86
N CYS A 253 -6.41 -9.30 2.55
CA CYS A 253 -5.55 -8.28 1.99
C CYS A 253 -4.13 -8.81 1.69
N MET A 254 -3.65 -9.75 2.51
CA MET A 254 -2.33 -10.36 2.37
C MET A 254 -2.21 -11.22 1.11
N SER A 255 -3.28 -11.93 0.72
CA SER A 255 -3.34 -12.71 -0.52
C SER A 255 -3.53 -11.85 -1.78
N ARG A 256 -3.76 -10.55 -1.62
CA ARG A 256 -4.21 -9.64 -2.68
C ARG A 256 -3.52 -8.28 -2.56
N ILE A 257 -2.19 -8.27 -2.64
CA ILE A 257 -1.42 -7.03 -2.60
C ILE A 257 -1.25 -6.50 -4.03
N ILE A 258 -1.75 -5.30 -4.30
CA ILE A 258 -1.67 -4.66 -5.61
C ILE A 258 -0.64 -3.54 -5.53
N PHE A 259 0.38 -3.58 -6.39
CA PHE A 259 1.35 -2.49 -6.52
C PHE A 259 0.98 -1.63 -7.74
N VAL A 260 0.79 -0.33 -7.51
CA VAL A 260 0.50 0.67 -8.54
C VAL A 260 1.40 1.91 -8.36
N GLY A 261 1.27 2.88 -9.27
CA GLY A 261 2.09 4.08 -9.29
C GLY A 261 3.35 3.90 -10.15
N GLY A 262 3.99 5.02 -10.52
CA GLY A 262 5.15 5.00 -11.41
C GLY A 262 6.33 4.19 -10.86
N GLY A 263 6.52 4.20 -9.53
CA GLY A 263 7.61 3.46 -8.88
C GLY A 263 7.42 1.95 -8.84
N SER A 264 6.19 1.45 -9.03
CA SER A 264 5.90 0.01 -9.01
C SER A 264 6.52 -0.77 -10.19
N ASN A 265 6.93 -0.08 -11.25
CA ASN A 265 7.57 -0.66 -12.43
C ASN A 265 9.07 -0.94 -12.25
N LEU A 266 9.66 -0.55 -11.11
CA LEU A 266 11.06 -0.79 -10.83
C LEU A 266 11.35 -2.31 -10.77
N PRO A 267 12.27 -2.85 -11.61
CA PRO A 267 12.57 -4.27 -11.64
C PRO A 267 13.03 -4.79 -10.27
N GLY A 268 12.46 -5.93 -9.86
CA GLY A 268 12.79 -6.58 -8.58
C GLY A 268 12.08 -6.01 -7.34
N LEU A 269 11.50 -4.80 -7.42
CA LEU A 269 10.94 -4.12 -6.25
C LEU A 269 9.80 -4.89 -5.58
N LYS A 270 8.84 -5.39 -6.36
CA LYS A 270 7.68 -6.14 -5.83
C LYS A 270 8.13 -7.40 -5.10
N SER A 271 9.04 -8.16 -5.72
CA SER A 271 9.60 -9.40 -5.13
C SER A 271 10.37 -9.11 -3.85
N ARG A 272 11.19 -8.04 -3.85
CA ARG A 272 11.92 -7.59 -2.66
C ARG A 272 10.98 -7.22 -1.51
N ILE A 273 9.95 -6.41 -1.77
CA ILE A 273 8.99 -6.00 -0.73
C ILE A 273 8.28 -7.24 -0.15
N LEU A 274 7.80 -8.15 -0.99
CA LEU A 274 7.13 -9.36 -0.52
C LEU A 274 8.06 -10.27 0.28
N GLY A 275 9.29 -10.48 -0.19
CA GLY A 275 10.29 -11.29 0.51
C GLY A 275 10.68 -10.70 1.88
N ASP A 276 10.89 -9.40 1.95
CA ASP A 276 11.21 -8.72 3.20
C ASP A 276 10.03 -8.72 4.17
N VAL A 277 8.80 -8.55 3.68
CA VAL A 277 7.59 -8.66 4.51
C VAL A 277 7.39 -10.08 5.00
N ALA A 278 7.65 -11.10 4.18
CA ALA A 278 7.61 -12.50 4.60
C ALA A 278 8.59 -12.76 5.75
N ALA A 279 9.85 -12.31 5.59
CA ALA A 279 10.87 -12.42 6.62
C ALA A 279 10.48 -11.68 7.92
N LEU A 280 9.85 -10.50 7.81
CA LEU A 280 9.35 -9.77 8.97
C LEU A 280 8.23 -10.52 9.70
N ILE A 281 7.31 -11.14 8.96
CA ILE A 281 6.22 -11.95 9.54
C ILE A 281 6.79 -13.19 10.23
N GLU A 282 7.75 -13.88 9.62
CA GLU A 282 8.42 -15.04 10.23
C GLU A 282 9.17 -14.66 11.51
N GLN A 283 9.87 -13.53 11.51
CA GLN A 283 10.66 -13.09 12.66
C GLN A 283 9.81 -12.52 13.80
N ARG A 284 8.75 -11.78 13.48
CA ARG A 284 8.03 -10.93 14.45
C ARG A 284 6.59 -11.38 14.72
N GLY A 285 6.04 -12.27 13.90
CA GLY A 285 4.65 -12.66 13.95
C GLY A 285 3.70 -11.48 13.71
N TRP A 286 2.52 -11.53 14.33
CA TRP A 286 1.47 -10.50 14.21
C TRP A 286 1.27 -9.68 15.49
N ASP A 287 2.34 -9.52 16.28
CA ASP A 287 2.30 -8.74 17.52
C ASP A 287 2.61 -7.26 17.27
N SER A 288 1.67 -6.39 17.65
CA SER A 288 1.79 -4.93 17.55
C SER A 288 2.74 -4.33 18.58
N VAL A 289 2.88 -4.97 19.75
CA VAL A 289 3.70 -4.48 20.85
C VAL A 289 5.06 -5.17 20.81
N GLN A 290 6.10 -4.41 20.48
CA GLN A 290 7.46 -4.90 20.32
C GLN A 290 8.45 -4.05 21.12
N GLY A 291 9.59 -4.65 21.47
CA GLY A 291 10.73 -3.94 22.04
C GLY A 291 11.41 -4.71 23.15
N LYS A 292 12.67 -4.36 23.42
CA LYS A 292 13.52 -5.04 24.42
C LYS A 292 12.84 -5.16 25.79
N ALA A 293 12.10 -4.14 26.22
CA ALA A 293 11.37 -4.16 27.49
C ALA A 293 10.22 -5.18 27.48
N VAL A 294 9.51 -5.33 26.36
CA VAL A 294 8.41 -6.29 26.20
C VAL A 294 8.96 -7.71 26.13
N ASP A 295 10.06 -7.90 25.42
CA ASP A 295 10.73 -9.20 25.33
C ASP A 295 11.29 -9.62 26.70
N GLN A 296 11.92 -8.69 27.42
CA GLN A 296 12.35 -8.91 28.80
C GLN A 296 11.18 -9.23 29.72
N LEU A 297 10.05 -8.55 29.58
CA LEU A 297 8.83 -8.83 30.35
C LEU A 297 8.28 -10.24 30.05
N ARG A 298 8.20 -10.61 28.77
CA ARG A 298 7.71 -11.93 28.30
C ARG A 298 8.63 -13.06 28.76
N ASN A 299 9.93 -12.82 28.72
CA ASN A 299 10.96 -13.79 29.09
C ASN A 299 11.21 -13.87 30.61
N ASN A 300 10.64 -12.96 31.42
CA ASN A 300 10.84 -12.98 32.86
C ASN A 300 9.96 -14.06 33.54
N PRO A 301 10.55 -15.15 34.06
CA PRO A 301 9.79 -16.26 34.64
C PRO A 301 9.07 -15.87 35.94
N LYS A 302 9.51 -14.82 36.64
CA LYS A 302 8.88 -14.35 37.89
C LYS A 302 7.48 -13.76 37.66
N LEU A 303 7.22 -13.24 36.46
CA LEU A 303 5.93 -12.64 36.09
C LEU A 303 4.97 -13.64 35.43
N ARG A 304 5.50 -14.75 34.88
CA ARG A 304 4.68 -15.86 34.36
C ARG A 304 3.93 -16.60 35.49
N ARG A 305 4.48 -16.68 36.70
CA ARG A 305 3.81 -17.30 37.87
C ARG A 305 2.50 -16.61 38.24
N THR A 306 2.35 -15.31 37.97
CA THR A 306 1.14 -14.56 38.36
C THR A 306 -0.02 -14.72 37.38
N ARG A 307 0.24 -15.10 36.12
CA ARG A 307 -0.82 -15.38 35.12
C ARG A 307 -1.45 -16.78 35.27
N SER A 308 -0.78 -17.70 35.97
CA SER A 308 -1.26 -19.08 36.17
C SER A 308 -2.02 -19.31 37.49
N ARG A 309 -2.35 -18.25 38.25
CA ARG A 309 -3.38 -18.40 39.29
C ARG A 309 -4.74 -18.35 38.62
N GLN A 310 -5.12 -19.47 37.99
CA GLN A 310 -6.52 -19.83 37.82
C GLN A 310 -7.22 -19.61 39.15
N ALA A 311 -8.34 -18.89 39.12
CA ALA A 311 -9.26 -18.80 40.23
C ALA A 311 -9.73 -20.22 40.57
N GLY A 312 -9.14 -20.81 41.61
CA GLY A 312 -9.34 -22.20 41.99
C GLY A 312 -9.07 -22.40 43.47
N GLU A 313 -9.65 -21.55 44.32
CA GLU A 313 -9.77 -21.84 45.75
C GLU A 313 -11.23 -21.62 46.15
N GLY A 314 -12.08 -22.59 45.78
CA GLY A 314 -13.24 -22.95 46.58
C GLY A 314 -12.81 -24.01 47.60
N PRO A 315 -13.36 -24.03 48.82
CA PRO A 315 -12.81 -24.84 49.90
C PRO A 315 -13.40 -26.25 49.87
N THR A 316 -12.66 -27.25 49.40
CA THR A 316 -12.80 -28.63 49.93
C THR A 316 -11.56 -29.46 49.60
N GLU A 317 -10.78 -29.82 50.62
CA GLU A 317 -9.81 -30.91 50.56
C GLU A 317 -10.55 -32.24 50.52
N VAL A 318 -10.27 -33.07 49.52
CA VAL A 318 -10.57 -34.51 49.58
C VAL A 318 -9.29 -35.25 49.23
N LEU A 319 -8.79 -35.98 50.22
CA LEU A 319 -7.66 -36.90 50.17
C LEU A 319 -7.94 -38.03 49.16
N GLY A 320 -7.07 -38.21 48.18
CA GLY A 320 -7.08 -39.33 47.24
C GLY A 320 -5.78 -39.35 46.44
N ASP A 321 -4.94 -40.34 46.73
CA ASP A 321 -3.59 -40.51 46.21
C ASP A 321 -3.64 -41.11 44.79
N GLU A 322 -3.91 -40.28 43.77
CA GLU A 322 -3.69 -40.62 42.35
C GLU A 322 -3.19 -39.37 41.61
N ILE A 323 -2.15 -39.53 40.78
CA ILE A 323 -1.66 -38.46 39.89
C ILE A 323 -2.71 -38.29 38.79
N VAL A 324 -3.75 -37.49 39.08
CA VAL A 324 -4.73 -37.07 38.08
C VAL A 324 -4.08 -35.95 37.26
N THR A 325 -3.66 -36.27 36.04
CA THR A 325 -3.33 -35.25 35.04
C THR A 325 -4.51 -34.28 34.94
N SER A 326 -4.26 -32.98 35.13
CA SER A 326 -5.31 -31.97 35.06
C SER A 326 -6.13 -32.13 33.77
N PRO A 327 -7.48 -32.11 33.80
CA PRO A 327 -8.32 -32.33 32.63
C PRO A 327 -8.03 -31.38 31.45
N GLY A 328 -7.43 -30.23 31.69
CA GLY A 328 -7.01 -29.28 30.66
C GLY A 328 -5.68 -29.60 29.95
N LEU A 329 -4.98 -30.67 30.34
CA LEU A 329 -3.75 -31.17 29.71
C LEU A 329 -3.96 -32.49 28.95
N MET A 330 -5.19 -33.02 28.96
CA MET A 330 -5.56 -34.18 28.15
C MET A 330 -6.00 -33.69 26.77
N ASP A 331 -5.51 -34.34 25.72
CA ASP A 331 -6.04 -34.09 24.36
C ASP A 331 -7.53 -34.42 24.38
N GLN A 332 -8.36 -33.45 23.98
CA GLN A 332 -9.81 -33.65 23.91
C GLN A 332 -10.10 -34.76 22.89
N GLU A 333 -10.92 -35.74 23.29
CA GLU A 333 -11.43 -36.74 22.36
C GLU A 333 -12.19 -36.03 21.23
N PRO A 334 -11.94 -36.38 19.96
CA PRO A 334 -12.57 -35.73 18.83
C PRO A 334 -14.09 -35.95 18.89
N ASP A 335 -14.83 -34.86 19.07
CA ASP A 335 -16.30 -34.88 19.10
C ASP A 335 -16.83 -35.09 17.67
N PRO A 336 -17.56 -36.19 17.40
CA PRO A 336 -18.14 -36.44 16.08
C PRO A 336 -19.08 -35.33 15.62
N ILE A 337 -19.71 -34.59 16.54
CA ILE A 337 -20.58 -33.44 16.24
C ILE A 337 -19.73 -32.26 15.76
N GLU A 338 -18.57 -32.02 16.39
CA GLU A 338 -17.65 -30.94 15.99
C GLU A 338 -17.02 -31.23 14.62
N ASP A 339 -16.69 -32.49 14.33
CA ASP A 339 -16.18 -32.89 13.01
C ASP A 339 -17.25 -32.80 11.91
N GLU A 340 -18.50 -33.12 12.21
CA GLU A 340 -19.63 -32.91 11.29
C GLU A 340 -19.88 -31.41 11.04
N LEU A 341 -19.82 -30.58 12.09
CA LEU A 341 -19.86 -29.11 11.98
C LEU A 341 -18.68 -28.56 11.17
N LYS A 342 -17.46 -29.05 11.37
CA LYS A 342 -16.28 -28.66 10.56
C LYS A 342 -16.44 -29.09 9.11
N ARG A 343 -17.03 -30.25 8.85
CA ARG A 343 -17.26 -30.78 7.50
C ARG A 343 -18.36 -30.02 6.76
N GLU A 344 -19.45 -29.66 7.42
CA GLU A 344 -20.48 -28.76 6.87
C GLU A 344 -19.93 -27.34 6.70
N ALA A 345 -19.19 -26.81 7.67
CA ALA A 345 -18.53 -25.51 7.56
C ALA A 345 -17.53 -25.46 6.38
N ARG A 346 -16.81 -26.54 6.07
CA ARG A 346 -15.95 -26.63 4.87
C ARG A 346 -16.74 -26.68 3.55
N LYS A 347 -18.01 -27.09 3.57
CA LYS A 347 -18.90 -27.04 2.39
C LYS A 347 -19.52 -25.66 2.20
N THR A 348 -19.82 -24.95 3.29
CA THR A 348 -20.54 -23.67 3.24
C THR A 348 -19.62 -22.44 3.30
N ASN A 349 -18.50 -22.52 4.03
CA ASN A 349 -17.50 -21.46 4.12
C ASN A 349 -16.27 -21.80 3.28
N PRO A 350 -15.73 -20.86 2.50
CA PRO A 350 -14.42 -21.03 1.90
C PRO A 350 -13.39 -21.30 3.02
N ALA A 351 -12.38 -22.12 2.71
CA ALA A 351 -11.28 -22.36 3.63
C ALA A 351 -10.76 -21.03 4.17
N VAL A 352 -10.54 -20.94 5.49
CA VAL A 352 -9.88 -19.79 6.12
C VAL A 352 -8.57 -19.60 5.35
N GLU A 353 -8.50 -18.56 4.51
CA GLU A 353 -7.29 -18.29 3.74
C GLU A 353 -6.18 -18.07 4.76
N SER A 354 -5.27 -19.04 4.89
CA SER A 354 -3.97 -18.76 5.49
C SER A 354 -3.38 -17.66 4.63
N GLY A 355 -3.22 -16.46 5.20
CA GLY A 355 -2.73 -15.32 4.45
C GLY A 355 -1.38 -15.69 3.83
N ASN A 356 -1.35 -15.90 2.53
CA ASN A 356 -0.13 -16.10 1.77
C ASN A 356 0.20 -14.78 1.10
N LEU A 357 1.43 -14.30 1.21
CA LEU A 357 1.82 -13.06 0.55
C LEU A 357 1.80 -13.26 -0.97
N ARG A 358 0.92 -12.53 -1.65
CA ARG A 358 0.80 -12.59 -3.11
C ARG A 358 0.58 -11.20 -3.71
N ALA A 359 1.36 -10.90 -4.74
CA ALA A 359 1.11 -9.76 -5.61
C ALA A 359 0.03 -10.11 -6.64
N VAL A 360 -0.87 -9.14 -6.88
CA VAL A 360 -1.88 -9.21 -7.93
C VAL A 360 -1.71 -8.00 -8.84
N GLU A 361 -1.84 -8.22 -10.15
CA GLU A 361 -1.78 -7.17 -11.14
C GLU A 361 -3.10 -6.41 -11.24
N SER A 362 -3.02 -5.13 -11.58
CA SER A 362 -4.18 -4.28 -11.81
C SER A 362 -3.96 -3.45 -13.07
N LEU A 363 -5.04 -3.23 -13.81
CA LEU A 363 -5.06 -2.28 -14.93
C LEU A 363 -5.14 -0.81 -14.48
N GLY A 364 -5.12 -0.57 -13.17
CA GLY A 364 -5.07 0.75 -12.55
C GLY A 364 -6.43 1.45 -12.41
N ALA A 365 -6.42 2.56 -11.68
CA ALA A 365 -7.64 3.28 -11.30
C ALA A 365 -8.45 3.81 -12.49
N TRP A 366 -7.78 4.22 -13.58
CA TRP A 366 -8.47 4.69 -14.79
C TRP A 366 -9.32 3.60 -15.45
N SER A 367 -8.76 2.40 -15.61
CA SER A 367 -9.47 1.24 -16.15
C SER A 367 -10.64 0.84 -15.27
N GLY A 368 -10.46 0.88 -13.94
CA GLY A 368 -11.55 0.63 -12.98
C GLY A 368 -12.67 1.66 -13.09
N GLY A 369 -12.33 2.95 -13.19
CA GLY A 369 -13.30 4.02 -13.38
C GLY A 369 -14.07 3.90 -14.70
N SER A 370 -13.37 3.55 -15.78
CA SER A 370 -13.97 3.29 -17.10
C SER A 370 -14.96 2.12 -17.04
N LEU A 371 -14.55 1.01 -16.41
CA LEU A 371 -15.41 -0.17 -16.23
C LEU A 371 -16.67 0.16 -15.43
N LEU A 372 -16.54 0.83 -14.28
CA LEU A 372 -17.71 1.20 -13.46
C LEU A 372 -18.64 2.17 -14.18
N SER A 373 -18.08 3.10 -14.95
CA SER A 373 -18.85 4.03 -15.78
C SER A 373 -19.65 3.30 -16.85
N GLN A 374 -19.05 2.29 -17.49
CA GLN A 374 -19.73 1.46 -18.49
C GLN A 374 -20.85 0.61 -17.86
N LEU A 375 -20.62 0.08 -16.66
CA LEU A 375 -21.60 -0.68 -15.88
C LEU A 375 -22.69 0.21 -15.24
N LYS A 376 -22.58 1.53 -15.38
CA LYS A 376 -23.51 2.52 -14.80
C LYS A 376 -23.68 2.38 -13.29
N ILE A 377 -22.62 1.96 -12.59
CA ILE A 377 -22.65 1.89 -11.13
C ILE A 377 -22.65 3.32 -10.59
N PRO A 378 -23.64 3.72 -9.77
CA PRO A 378 -23.67 5.07 -9.20
C PRO A 378 -22.49 5.26 -8.25
N SER A 379 -21.83 6.42 -8.36
CA SER A 379 -20.87 6.85 -7.35
C SER A 379 -21.60 7.36 -6.11
N VAL A 380 -20.97 7.22 -4.94
CA VAL A 380 -21.54 7.76 -3.68
C VAL A 380 -21.54 9.29 -3.70
N SER A 381 -20.56 9.90 -4.36
CA SER A 381 -20.38 11.35 -4.43
C SER A 381 -20.62 11.86 -5.84
N VAL A 382 -21.88 12.17 -6.14
CA VAL A 382 -22.27 12.87 -7.37
C VAL A 382 -22.54 14.33 -7.03
N VAL A 383 -21.81 15.23 -7.71
CA VAL A 383 -21.94 16.67 -7.54
C VAL A 383 -22.64 17.25 -8.77
N ASP A 384 -23.77 17.91 -8.55
CA ASP A 384 -24.49 18.64 -9.59
C ASP A 384 -23.90 20.04 -9.77
N ARG A 385 -23.80 20.49 -11.02
CA ARG A 385 -23.19 21.80 -11.32
C ARG A 385 -23.92 22.96 -10.67
N ASP A 386 -25.24 23.02 -10.78
CA ASP A 386 -26.02 24.14 -10.27
C ASP A 386 -25.94 24.22 -8.74
N ALA A 387 -25.95 23.06 -8.07
CA ALA A 387 -25.76 22.97 -6.63
C ALA A 387 -24.36 23.43 -6.20
N TRP A 388 -23.32 23.04 -6.95
CA TRP A 388 -21.95 23.48 -6.71
C TRP A 388 -21.77 24.98 -6.94
N LEU A 389 -22.34 25.56 -8.00
CA LEU A 389 -22.25 27.00 -8.26
C LEU A 389 -23.00 27.85 -7.22
N GLN A 390 -24.05 27.31 -6.61
CA GLN A 390 -24.83 28.01 -5.57
C GLN A 390 -24.17 27.96 -4.20
N HIS A 391 -23.67 26.79 -3.80
CA HIS A 391 -23.24 26.54 -2.42
C HIS A 391 -21.75 26.19 -2.27
N GLY A 392 -21.05 25.90 -3.37
CA GLY A 392 -19.69 25.39 -3.37
C GLY A 392 -19.52 24.16 -2.47
N ALA A 393 -18.33 24.00 -1.91
CA ALA A 393 -18.04 22.93 -0.94
C ALA A 393 -18.89 23.03 0.35
N SER A 394 -19.38 24.22 0.71
CA SER A 394 -20.16 24.43 1.94
C SER A 394 -21.57 23.82 1.88
N GLY A 395 -22.06 23.52 0.67
CA GLY A 395 -23.34 22.83 0.47
C GLY A 395 -23.26 21.32 0.61
N ALA A 396 -22.06 20.74 0.74
CA ALA A 396 -21.89 19.30 0.89
C ALA A 396 -22.25 18.84 2.30
N SER A 397 -23.03 17.77 2.40
CA SER A 397 -23.20 17.06 3.68
C SER A 397 -21.90 16.33 4.05
N ARG A 398 -21.45 16.48 5.31
CA ARG A 398 -20.21 15.86 5.83
C ARG A 398 -20.31 14.34 6.08
N SER A 399 -21.40 13.70 5.66
CA SER A 399 -21.56 12.27 5.90
C SER A 399 -20.80 11.49 4.84
N ALA A 400 -19.72 10.81 5.26
CA ALA A 400 -18.98 9.87 4.41
C ALA A 400 -19.84 8.66 4.00
N GLU A 401 -20.92 8.39 4.75
CA GLU A 401 -21.91 7.39 4.42
C GLU A 401 -23.27 8.03 4.13
N ILE A 402 -23.79 7.81 2.93
CA ILE A 402 -25.22 7.99 2.68
C ILE A 402 -25.91 6.81 3.35
N SER A 403 -26.72 7.07 4.38
CA SER A 403 -27.66 6.09 4.88
C SER A 403 -28.59 5.68 3.74
N ILE A 404 -28.38 4.48 3.16
CA ILE A 404 -29.27 3.88 2.15
C ILE A 404 -30.63 3.50 2.77
N GLY A 405 -30.78 3.64 4.08
CA GLY A 405 -32.09 3.67 4.70
C GLY A 405 -32.82 4.96 4.32
N THR A 406 -33.90 4.84 3.56
CA THR A 406 -34.97 5.84 3.60
C THR A 406 -35.28 6.08 5.08
N GLN A 407 -34.79 7.19 5.61
CA GLN A 407 -35.10 7.59 6.97
C GLN A 407 -36.61 7.86 6.96
N ARG A 408 -37.40 6.85 7.35
CA ARG A 408 -38.81 7.01 7.71
C ARG A 408 -38.79 7.88 8.96
N GLN A 409 -38.65 9.19 8.77
CA GLN A 409 -38.98 10.14 9.81
C GLN A 409 -40.47 9.99 10.05
N SER A 410 -40.80 9.48 11.23
CA SER A 410 -42.15 9.38 11.75
C SER A 410 -42.81 10.75 11.63
N MET A 411 -43.77 10.87 10.71
CA MET A 411 -44.58 12.08 10.53
C MET A 411 -45.45 12.28 11.77
N GLY A 412 -44.95 13.03 12.75
CA GLY A 412 -45.78 13.59 13.81
C GLY A 412 -46.72 14.66 13.23
N PRO A 413 -47.95 14.77 13.73
CA PRO A 413 -48.93 15.73 13.21
C PRO A 413 -48.55 17.15 13.65
N GLY A 414 -47.70 17.82 12.87
CA GLY A 414 -47.28 19.20 13.16
C GLY A 414 -46.30 19.85 12.17
N ALA A 415 -45.71 19.10 11.23
CA ALA A 415 -44.63 19.60 10.37
C ALA A 415 -45.07 20.31 9.07
N PHE A 416 -46.28 20.88 9.01
CA PHE A 416 -46.72 21.70 7.87
C PHE A 416 -46.64 23.19 8.22
N LYS A 417 -45.42 23.73 8.36
CA LYS A 417 -45.14 25.19 8.36
C LYS A 417 -43.63 25.49 8.39
N SER A 418 -42.87 24.97 7.45
CA SER A 418 -41.64 25.65 6.97
C SER A 418 -41.42 25.29 5.50
N ALA A 419 -41.71 26.25 4.63
CA ALA A 419 -41.52 26.13 3.20
C ALA A 419 -40.02 26.22 2.83
N GLY A 420 -39.55 25.31 1.98
CA GLY A 420 -38.63 25.66 0.89
C GLY A 420 -37.13 25.41 1.05
N GLY A 421 -36.68 24.36 1.72
CA GLY A 421 -35.25 23.95 1.69
C GLY A 421 -35.10 22.44 1.95
N ASP A 422 -34.04 21.84 1.39
CA ASP A 422 -33.57 20.47 1.62
C ASP A 422 -34.26 19.31 0.88
N ARG A 423 -34.09 19.26 -0.45
CA ARG A 423 -34.25 18.02 -1.23
C ARG A 423 -33.05 17.62 -2.10
N SER A 424 -31.89 18.23 -1.93
CA SER A 424 -30.67 17.87 -2.67
C SER A 424 -29.47 17.80 -1.73
N SER A 425 -29.52 16.94 -0.70
CA SER A 425 -28.33 16.63 0.09
C SER A 425 -27.37 15.80 -0.75
N TRP A 426 -26.31 16.42 -1.29
CA TRP A 426 -25.19 15.73 -1.92
C TRP A 426 -24.00 15.67 -0.95
N THR A 427 -23.07 14.74 -1.16
CA THR A 427 -21.92 14.50 -0.27
C THR A 427 -20.63 14.46 -1.07
N LEU A 428 -19.57 15.02 -0.50
CA LEU A 428 -18.19 14.86 -0.99
C LEU A 428 -17.55 13.55 -0.50
N GLY A 429 -18.30 12.71 0.22
CA GLY A 429 -17.86 11.36 0.62
C GLY A 429 -16.59 11.41 1.44
N LEU A 430 -15.53 10.76 0.94
CA LEU A 430 -14.21 10.69 1.58
C LEU A 430 -13.47 12.04 1.63
N TRP A 431 -13.93 13.03 0.86
CA TRP A 431 -13.26 14.33 0.67
C TRP A 431 -13.96 15.51 1.39
N GLY A 432 -15.07 15.26 2.10
CA GLY A 432 -15.96 16.29 2.68
C GLY A 432 -15.75 16.64 4.15
#